data_AF-A0AB39ZPI9-F1
#
_entry.id   AF-A0AB39ZPI9-F1
#
_cell.length_a   1.000
_cell.length_b   1.000
_cell.length_c   1.000
_cell.angle_alpha   90.00
_cell.angle_beta   90.00
_cell.angle_gamma   90.00
#
_symmetry.space_group_name_H-M   'P 1'
#
loop_
_entity.id
_entity.type
_entity.pdbx_description
1 polymer ?
#
loop_
_entity_poly.entity_id
_entity_poly.type
_entity_poly.pdbx_seq_one_letter_code
_entity_poly.pdbx_strand_id
1 'polypeptide(L)'
;MVRLVGCCYFFGLRTGCFISAAWLLLYYGALAYFMYYQMIHTQRATVILESREFEKETIGFWVLGIAFIVMACTTLLLVYATIMKKYVFLLLFLVAQLVPISVESFYLLTALIYGIKLESFVIYLVPLVLLFYIDLVVYSYFYELRSLKKLRSVSEINIEY
;
A
#
# COMPACT_ATOMS: atom_id res chain seq x y z
N MET A 1 -32.01 7.54 8.31
CA MET A 1 -31.04 6.80 7.47
C MET A 1 -29.97 7.81 7.04
N VAL A 2 -28.87 7.91 7.80
CA VAL A 2 -27.83 8.90 7.52
C VAL A 2 -27.01 8.39 6.33
N ARG A 3 -27.25 8.94 5.13
CA ARG A 3 -26.26 8.86 4.06
C ARG A 3 -25.04 9.60 4.60
N LEU A 4 -23.96 8.87 4.89
CA LEU A 4 -22.62 9.45 4.98
C LEU A 4 -22.26 9.96 3.58
N VAL A 5 -22.83 11.12 3.23
CA VAL A 5 -22.43 11.90 2.07
C VAL A 5 -21.03 12.39 2.41
N GLY A 6 -20.06 11.87 1.68
CA GLY A 6 -18.64 12.00 1.93
C GLY A 6 -18.22 13.44 2.16
N CYS A 7 -17.69 13.72 3.34
CA CYS A 7 -16.92 14.93 3.60
C CYS A 7 -15.44 14.76 3.19
N CYS A 8 -15.02 13.55 2.79
CA CYS A 8 -13.61 13.21 2.50
C CYS A 8 -13.34 12.71 1.06
N TYR A 9 -14.33 12.72 0.17
CA TYR A 9 -14.22 12.14 -1.17
C TYR A 9 -14.49 13.21 -2.23
N PHE A 10 -13.43 13.83 -2.76
CA PHE A 10 -13.53 14.76 -3.91
C PHE A 10 -14.07 14.06 -5.19
N PHE A 11 -13.98 12.73 -5.26
CA PHE A 11 -14.53 11.88 -6.32
C PHE A 11 -15.23 10.65 -5.70
N GLY A 12 -16.21 10.05 -6.37
CA GLY A 12 -16.90 8.86 -5.87
C GLY A 12 -15.95 7.72 -5.43
N LEU A 13 -16.37 6.92 -4.43
CA LEU A 13 -15.54 5.90 -3.77
C LEU A 13 -14.79 4.98 -4.74
N ARG A 14 -15.45 4.57 -5.82
CA ARG A 14 -14.84 3.75 -6.89
C ARG A 14 -13.67 4.47 -7.59
N THR A 15 -13.83 5.74 -7.91
CA THR A 15 -12.77 6.57 -8.51
C THR A 15 -11.63 6.78 -7.52
N GLY A 16 -11.96 6.97 -6.24
CA GLY A 16 -10.97 7.02 -5.15
C GLY A 16 -10.11 5.75 -5.08
N CYS A 17 -10.71 4.56 -5.21
CA CYS A 17 -9.96 3.30 -5.28
C CYS A 17 -9.04 3.21 -6.51
N PHE A 18 -9.49 3.69 -7.68
CA PHE A 18 -8.64 3.72 -8.89
C PHE A 18 -7.43 4.64 -8.74
N ILE A 19 -7.66 5.86 -8.23
CA ILE A 19 -6.58 6.84 -7.98
C ILE A 19 -5.59 6.27 -6.97
N SER A 20 -6.10 5.66 -5.89
CA SER A 20 -5.28 5.01 -4.86
C SER A 20 -4.43 3.87 -5.45
N ALA A 21 -5.02 3.02 -6.29
CA ALA A 21 -4.31 1.92 -6.92
C ALA A 21 -3.23 2.42 -7.90
N ALA A 22 -3.53 3.43 -8.70
CA ALA A 22 -2.56 4.04 -9.61
C ALA A 22 -1.39 4.67 -8.84
N TRP A 23 -1.68 5.36 -7.75
CA TRP A 23 -0.66 5.92 -6.87
C TRP A 23 0.25 4.85 -6.27
N LEU A 24 -0.32 3.78 -5.70
CA LEU A 24 0.45 2.69 -5.11
C LEU A 24 1.30 1.93 -6.14
N LEU A 25 0.79 1.71 -7.36
CA LEU A 25 1.57 1.12 -8.45
C LEU A 25 2.77 1.98 -8.81
N LEU A 26 2.58 3.30 -8.93
CA LEU A 26 3.68 4.24 -9.19
C LEU A 26 4.68 4.27 -8.02
N TYR A 27 4.19 4.32 -6.78
CA TYR A 27 5.02 4.37 -5.58
C TYR A 27 5.90 3.12 -5.45
N TYR A 28 5.29 1.93 -5.44
CA TYR A 28 6.03 0.68 -5.31
C TYR A 28 6.91 0.39 -6.53
N GLY A 29 6.44 0.73 -7.74
CA GLY A 29 7.24 0.61 -8.96
C GLY A 29 8.48 1.51 -8.95
N ALA A 30 8.33 2.78 -8.55
CA ALA A 30 9.44 3.72 -8.43
C ALA A 30 10.44 3.27 -7.36
N LEU A 31 9.98 2.78 -6.21
CA LEU A 31 10.87 2.27 -5.16
C LEU A 31 11.63 1.01 -5.59
N ALA A 32 10.97 0.06 -6.26
CA ALA A 32 11.63 -1.11 -6.83
C ALA A 32 12.71 -0.69 -7.84
N TYR A 33 12.41 0.28 -8.72
CA TYR A 33 13.37 0.84 -9.66
C TYR A 33 14.55 1.53 -8.96
N PHE A 34 14.30 2.36 -7.95
CA PHE A 34 15.37 3.04 -7.22
C PHE A 34 16.28 2.06 -6.46
N MET A 35 15.72 1.01 -5.86
CA MET A 35 16.52 -0.04 -5.22
C MET A 35 17.42 -0.76 -6.22
N TYR A 36 16.87 -1.12 -7.40
CA TYR A 36 17.65 -1.70 -8.48
C TYR A 36 18.73 -0.74 -9.01
N TYR A 37 18.38 0.54 -9.20
CA TYR A 37 19.31 1.56 -9.67
C TYR A 37 20.48 1.76 -8.71
N GLN A 38 20.20 1.86 -7.40
CA GLN A 38 21.23 1.95 -6.36
C GLN A 38 22.06 0.67 -6.28
N MET A 39 21.46 -0.50 -6.46
CA MET A 39 22.19 -1.76 -6.52
C MET A 39 23.18 -1.80 -7.70
N ILE A 40 22.90 -1.17 -8.84
CA ILE A 40 23.85 -1.09 -9.96
C ILE A 40 24.89 0.00 -9.72
N HIS A 41 24.47 1.21 -9.31
CA HIS A 41 25.32 2.41 -9.37
C HIS A 41 26.03 2.75 -8.05
N THR A 42 25.68 2.14 -6.92
CA THR A 42 26.35 2.44 -5.64
C THR A 42 27.79 1.89 -5.63
N GLN A 43 28.78 2.77 -5.47
CA GLN A 43 30.21 2.43 -5.38
C GLN A 43 30.71 2.12 -3.96
N ARG A 44 29.84 2.05 -2.94
CA ARG A 44 30.23 1.67 -1.57
C ARG A 44 30.48 0.17 -1.49
N ALA A 45 31.68 -0.25 -1.87
CA ALA A 45 32.26 -1.52 -1.47
C ALA A 45 33.01 -1.32 -0.15
N THR A 46 32.62 -2.05 0.89
CA THR A 46 33.44 -2.18 2.10
C THR A 46 34.66 -3.03 1.75
N VAL A 47 35.86 -2.48 1.93
CA VAL A 47 37.11 -3.24 1.71
C VAL A 47 37.25 -4.23 2.87
N ILE A 48 37.12 -5.52 2.59
CA ILE A 48 37.45 -6.58 3.54
C ILE A 48 38.98 -6.61 3.64
N LEU A 49 39.51 -6.19 4.80
CA LEU A 49 40.97 -6.06 5.03
C LEU A 49 41.73 -7.38 4.85
N GLU A 50 41.06 -8.53 4.97
CA GLU A 50 41.67 -9.87 4.89
C GLU A 50 41.80 -10.43 3.47
N SER A 51 40.92 -10.07 2.52
CA SER A 51 40.88 -10.70 1.19
C SER A 51 41.20 -9.76 0.02
N ARG A 52 41.21 -8.43 0.21
CA ARG A 52 41.25 -7.42 -0.88
C ARG A 52 40.16 -7.62 -1.94
N GLU A 53 39.08 -8.34 -1.63
CA GLU A 53 37.94 -8.49 -2.52
C GLU A 53 36.88 -7.42 -2.22
N PHE A 54 36.36 -6.79 -3.28
CA PHE A 54 35.31 -5.81 -3.19
C PHE A 54 33.96 -6.52 -3.09
N GLU A 55 33.48 -6.78 -1.86
CA GLU A 55 32.15 -7.36 -1.67
C GLU A 55 31.14 -6.24 -1.42
N LYS A 56 30.17 -6.11 -2.34
CA LYS A 56 29.05 -5.18 -2.19
C LYS A 56 27.91 -5.93 -1.52
N GLU A 57 27.54 -5.53 -0.30
CA GLU A 57 26.42 -6.11 0.42
C GLU A 57 25.09 -5.76 -0.30
N THR A 58 24.67 -6.61 -1.23
CA THR A 58 23.52 -6.38 -2.13
C THR A 58 22.27 -7.12 -1.71
N ILE A 59 22.37 -8.02 -0.74
CA ILE A 59 21.27 -8.90 -0.31
C ILE A 59 20.08 -8.07 0.19
N GLY A 60 20.34 -7.04 1.01
CA GLY A 60 19.28 -6.15 1.51
C GLY A 60 18.51 -5.42 0.40
N PHE A 61 19.22 -4.95 -0.63
CA PHE A 61 18.60 -4.28 -1.79
C PHE A 61 17.73 -5.25 -2.61
N TRP A 62 18.18 -6.49 -2.80
CA TRP A 62 17.41 -7.52 -3.48
C TRP A 62 16.12 -7.87 -2.74
N VAL A 63 16.22 -8.08 -1.42
CA VAL A 63 15.06 -8.41 -0.58
C VAL A 63 14.03 -7.27 -0.61
N LEU A 64 14.47 -6.02 -0.47
CA LEU A 64 13.58 -4.86 -0.49
C LEU A 64 12.95 -4.65 -1.88
N GLY A 65 13.73 -4.83 -2.95
CA GLY A 65 13.25 -4.73 -4.32
C GLY A 65 12.17 -5.76 -4.65
N ILE A 66 12.38 -7.03 -4.28
CA ILE A 66 11.37 -8.09 -4.44
C ILE A 66 10.12 -7.78 -3.63
N ALA A 67 10.26 -7.29 -2.39
CA ALA A 67 9.13 -6.91 -1.56
C ALA A 67 8.26 -5.82 -2.22
N PHE A 68 8.87 -4.77 -2.80
CA PHE A 68 8.12 -3.74 -3.52
C PHE A 68 7.43 -4.27 -4.79
N ILE A 69 8.05 -5.20 -5.51
CA ILE A 69 7.40 -5.85 -6.67
C ILE A 69 6.17 -6.65 -6.22
N VAL A 70 6.29 -7.42 -5.14
CA VAL A 70 5.15 -8.17 -4.57
C VAL A 70 4.03 -7.21 -4.18
N MET A 71 4.35 -6.07 -3.56
CA MET A 71 3.38 -5.04 -3.20
C MET A 71 2.73 -4.34 -4.40
N ALA A 72 3.48 -4.12 -5.48
CA ALA A 72 2.89 -3.64 -6.74
C ALA A 72 1.90 -4.66 -7.31
N CYS A 73 2.24 -5.96 -7.27
CA CYS A 73 1.34 -7.04 -7.69
C CYS A 73 0.08 -7.13 -6.81
N THR A 74 0.19 -6.99 -5.48
CA THR A 74 -1.00 -6.97 -4.61
C THR A 74 -1.89 -5.76 -4.88
N THR A 75 -1.31 -4.63 -5.30
CA THR A 75 -2.07 -3.44 -5.72
C THR A 75 -2.95 -3.70 -6.95
N LEU A 76 -2.55 -4.63 -7.83
CA LEU A 76 -3.41 -5.06 -8.96
C LEU A 76 -4.70 -5.73 -8.50
N LEU A 77 -4.71 -6.36 -7.31
CA LEU A 77 -5.94 -6.89 -6.71
C LEU A 77 -6.94 -5.78 -6.44
N LEU A 78 -6.49 -4.60 -6.01
CA LEU A 78 -7.36 -3.44 -5.79
C LEU A 78 -7.99 -2.95 -7.11
N VAL A 79 -7.19 -2.86 -8.18
CA VAL A 79 -7.69 -2.51 -9.53
C VAL A 79 -8.75 -3.52 -9.97
N TYR A 80 -8.42 -4.81 -9.88
CA TYR A 80 -9.32 -5.90 -10.26
C TYR A 80 -10.63 -5.89 -9.44
N ALA A 81 -10.52 -5.72 -8.12
CA ALA A 81 -11.66 -5.62 -7.21
C ALA A 81 -12.60 -4.46 -7.58
N THR A 82 -12.01 -3.32 -7.97
CA THR A 82 -12.71 -2.09 -8.33
C THR A 82 -13.43 -2.21 -9.68
N ILE A 83 -12.85 -2.95 -10.63
CA ILE A 83 -13.46 -3.27 -11.94
C ILE A 83 -14.61 -4.26 -11.74
N MET A 84 -14.36 -5.39 -11.06
CA MET A 84 -15.31 -6.48 -10.90
C MET A 84 -16.39 -6.22 -9.84
N LYS A 85 -16.25 -5.16 -9.04
CA LYS A 85 -17.14 -4.79 -7.93
C LYS A 85 -17.31 -5.93 -6.90
N LYS A 86 -16.24 -6.67 -6.63
CA LYS A 86 -16.23 -7.83 -5.73
C LYS A 86 -15.54 -7.46 -4.42
N TYR A 87 -16.32 -7.43 -3.34
CA TYR A 87 -15.84 -7.04 -2.00
C TYR A 87 -14.76 -7.98 -1.42
N VAL A 88 -14.71 -9.25 -1.85
CA VAL A 88 -13.72 -10.23 -1.37
C VAL A 88 -12.30 -9.80 -1.70
N PHE A 89 -12.07 -9.28 -2.91
CA PHE A 89 -10.74 -8.83 -3.32
C PHE A 89 -10.34 -7.51 -2.64
N LEU A 90 -11.30 -6.65 -2.29
CA LEU A 90 -11.02 -5.46 -1.46
C LEU A 90 -10.58 -5.87 -0.05
N LEU A 91 -11.21 -6.90 0.53
CA LEU A 91 -10.83 -7.43 1.83
C LEU A 91 -9.41 -8.04 1.79
N LEU A 92 -9.12 -8.84 0.76
CA LEU A 92 -7.78 -9.41 0.57
C LEU A 92 -6.71 -8.33 0.44
N PHE A 93 -7.00 -7.27 -0.31
CA PHE A 93 -6.11 -6.11 -0.42
C PHE A 93 -5.87 -5.45 0.94
N LEU A 94 -6.93 -5.17 1.72
CA LEU A 94 -6.80 -4.56 3.05
C LEU A 94 -5.95 -5.42 4.00
N VAL A 95 -6.08 -6.74 3.95
CA VAL A 95 -5.25 -7.66 4.76
C VAL A 95 -3.79 -7.61 4.31
N ALA A 96 -3.54 -7.58 3.00
CA ALA A 96 -2.19 -7.45 2.46
C ALA A 96 -1.54 -6.12 2.85
N GLN A 97 -2.33 -5.05 3.00
CA GLN A 97 -1.85 -3.71 3.36
C GLN A 97 -1.39 -3.57 4.82
N LEU A 98 -1.69 -4.55 5.69
CA LEU A 98 -1.15 -4.58 7.05
C LEU A 98 0.38 -4.66 7.07
N VAL A 99 0.97 -5.37 6.10
CA VAL A 99 2.43 -5.54 5.98
C VAL A 99 3.11 -4.17 5.76
N PRO A 100 2.85 -3.40 4.69
CA PRO A 100 3.52 -2.11 4.49
C PRO A 100 3.24 -1.11 5.62
N ILE A 101 2.03 -1.11 6.21
CA ILE A 101 1.73 -0.25 7.36
C ILE A 101 2.60 -0.59 8.56
N SER A 102 2.77 -1.89 8.86
CA SER A 102 3.64 -2.32 9.96
C SER A 102 5.10 -1.93 9.73
N VAL A 103 5.58 -2.02 8.48
CA VAL A 103 6.95 -1.68 8.09
C VAL A 103 7.20 -0.17 8.24
N GLU A 104 6.33 0.67 7.68
CA GLU A 104 6.46 2.14 7.80
C GLU A 104 6.33 2.59 9.26
N SER A 105 5.44 1.96 10.03
CA SER A 105 5.29 2.23 11.47
C SER A 105 6.54 1.85 12.27
N PHE A 106 7.17 0.73 11.94
CA PHE A 106 8.41 0.28 12.56
C PHE A 106 9.57 1.25 12.27
N TYR A 107 9.72 1.70 11.03
CA TYR A 107 10.74 2.68 10.67
C TYR A 107 10.50 4.05 11.32
N LEU A 108 9.25 4.50 11.39
CA LEU A 108 8.88 5.72 12.08
C LEU A 108 9.21 5.65 13.58
N LEU A 109 8.88 4.53 14.23
CA LEU A 109 9.19 4.29 15.65
C LEU A 109 10.71 4.26 15.89
N THR A 110 11.46 3.60 15.00
CA THR A 110 12.92 3.59 15.04
C THR A 110 13.48 5.02 14.90
N ALA A 111 12.97 5.80 13.95
CA ALA A 111 13.40 7.20 13.77
C ALA A 111 13.13 8.07 15.00
N LEU A 112 11.99 7.85 15.68
CA LEU A 112 11.66 8.53 16.93
C LEU A 112 12.59 8.13 18.08
N ILE A 113 12.86 6.84 18.27
CA ILE A 113 13.72 6.34 19.36
C ILE A 113 15.17 6.84 19.20
N TYR A 114 15.69 6.82 17.97
CA TYR A 114 17.07 7.24 17.70
C TYR A 114 17.23 8.76 17.51
N GLY A 115 16.16 9.55 17.72
CA GLY A 115 16.20 11.01 17.65
C GLY A 115 16.69 11.53 16.30
N ILE A 116 16.33 10.84 15.21
CA ILE A 116 16.79 11.19 13.87
C ILE A 116 16.18 12.53 13.45
N LYS A 117 16.93 13.31 12.66
CA LYS A 117 16.53 14.62 12.11
C LYS A 117 15.09 14.61 11.57
N LEU A 118 14.39 15.74 11.77
CA LEU A 118 13.03 16.02 11.28
C LEU A 118 12.77 15.56 9.84
N GLU A 119 13.77 15.65 8.97
CA GLU A 119 13.72 15.20 7.57
C GLU A 119 13.37 13.71 7.44
N SER A 120 14.03 12.83 8.20
CA SER A 120 13.75 11.38 8.16
C SER A 120 12.38 11.05 8.75
N PHE A 121 11.96 11.78 9.78
CA PHE A 121 10.62 11.62 10.35
C PHE A 121 9.52 11.93 9.31
N VAL A 122 9.67 13.02 8.54
CA VAL A 122 8.73 13.38 7.47
C VAL A 122 8.71 12.32 6.35
N ILE A 123 9.88 11.76 5.99
CA ILE A 123 10.00 10.73 4.95
C ILE A 123 9.20 9.47 5.27
N TYR A 124 9.08 9.07 6.54
CA TYR A 124 8.29 7.90 6.95
C TYR A 124 6.84 8.25 7.31
N LEU A 125 6.59 9.44 7.87
CA LEU A 125 5.24 9.86 8.27
C LEU A 125 4.32 10.09 7.07
N VAL A 126 4.82 10.73 6.01
CA VAL A 126 3.99 11.08 4.85
C VAL A 126 3.47 9.83 4.11
N PRO A 127 4.31 8.83 3.76
CA PRO A 127 3.83 7.58 3.20
C PRO A 127 2.85 6.86 4.13
N LEU A 128 3.10 6.84 5.44
CA LEU A 128 2.21 6.20 6.40
C LEU A 128 0.81 6.84 6.43
N VAL A 129 0.73 8.17 6.44
CA VAL A 129 -0.56 8.90 6.38
C VAL A 129 -1.28 8.62 5.07
N LEU A 130 -0.58 8.58 3.95
CA LEU A 130 -1.16 8.25 2.65
C LEU A 130 -1.69 6.80 2.62
N LEU A 131 -0.96 5.84 3.19
CA LEU A 131 -1.42 4.46 3.30
C LEU A 131 -2.71 4.35 4.12
N PHE A 132 -2.79 5.02 5.27
CA PHE A 132 -4.02 5.06 6.07
C PHE A 132 -5.19 5.70 5.32
N TYR A 133 -4.95 6.77 4.57
CA TYR A 133 -5.98 7.40 3.75
C TYR A 133 -6.53 6.41 2.70
N ILE A 134 -5.64 5.70 2.00
CA ILE A 134 -6.02 4.70 0.99
C ILE A 134 -6.85 3.58 1.64
N ASP A 135 -6.45 3.08 2.80
CA ASP A 135 -7.20 2.06 3.53
C ASP A 135 -8.61 2.52 3.91
N LEU A 136 -8.75 3.76 4.36
CA LEU A 136 -10.06 4.35 4.66
C LEU A 136 -10.95 4.44 3.41
N VAL A 137 -10.37 4.80 2.26
CA VAL A 137 -11.10 4.85 0.97
C VAL A 137 -11.56 3.45 0.58
N VAL A 138 -10.66 2.46 0.62
CA VAL A 138 -10.95 1.07 0.23
C VAL A 138 -11.94 0.42 1.18
N TYR A 139 -11.79 0.63 2.49
CA TYR A 139 -12.71 0.14 3.50
C TYR A 139 -14.13 0.70 3.32
N SER A 140 -14.23 1.99 3.00
CA SER A 140 -15.52 2.64 2.77
C SER A 140 -16.21 2.10 1.51
N TYR A 141 -15.45 1.85 0.44
CA TYR A 141 -15.97 1.19 -0.77
C TYR A 141 -16.37 -0.27 -0.51
N PHE A 142 -15.60 -1.00 0.30
CA PHE A 142 -15.95 -2.35 0.76
C PHE A 142 -17.29 -2.36 1.50
N TYR A 143 -17.49 -1.42 2.43
CA TYR A 143 -18.73 -1.31 3.20
C TYR A 143 -19.93 -0.99 2.30
N GLU A 144 -19.77 -0.08 1.34
CA GLU A 144 -20.80 0.26 0.35
C GLU A 144 -21.24 -0.97 -0.46
N LEU A 145 -20.28 -1.72 -1.03
CA LEU A 145 -20.58 -2.93 -1.81
C LEU A 145 -21.25 -4.02 -0.96
N ARG A 146 -20.82 -4.19 0.29
CA ARG A 146 -21.44 -5.15 1.22
C ARG A 146 -22.86 -4.76 1.58
N SER A 147 -23.11 -3.48 1.81
CA SER A 147 -24.44 -2.93 2.14
C SER A 147 -25.42 -3.08 0.96
N LEU A 148 -24.97 -2.78 -0.26
CA LEU A 148 -25.78 -2.96 -1.48
C LEU A 148 -26.19 -4.43 -1.68
N LYS A 149 -25.29 -5.39 -1.42
CA LYS A 149 -25.62 -6.82 -1.48
C LYS A 149 -26.68 -7.20 -0.43
N LYS A 150 -26.60 -6.64 0.78
CA LYS A 150 -27.58 -6.87 1.86
C LYS A 150 -28.96 -6.30 1.50
N LEU A 151 -29.01 -5.12 0.87
CA LEU A 151 -30.28 -4.54 0.40
C LEU A 151 -30.90 -5.39 -0.72
N ARG A 152 -30.10 -5.89 -1.66
CA ARG A 152 -30.58 -6.77 -2.74
C ARG A 152 -31.13 -8.10 -2.22
N SER A 153 -30.45 -8.73 -1.26
CA SER A 153 -30.95 -9.97 -0.65
C SER A 153 -32.26 -9.76 0.11
N VAL A 154 -32.44 -8.62 0.80
CA VAL A 154 -33.70 -8.32 1.50
C VAL A 154 -34.84 -8.06 0.50
N SER A 155 -34.57 -7.41 -0.64
CA SER A 155 -35.59 -7.23 -1.68
C SER A 155 -35.96 -8.54 -2.37
N GLU A 156 -35.02 -9.48 -2.55
CA GLU A 156 -35.29 -10.79 -3.16
C GLU A 156 -36.09 -11.71 -2.22
N ILE A 157 -35.88 -11.64 -0.90
CA ILE A 157 -36.64 -12.41 0.10
C ILE A 157 -38.10 -11.93 0.21
N ASN A 158 -38.40 -10.68 -0.15
CA ASN A 158 -39.76 -10.12 -0.12
C ASN A 158 -40.56 -10.35 -1.42
N ILE A 159 -40.08 -11.22 -2.32
CA ILE A 159 -40.81 -11.64 -3.52
C ILE A 159 -41.13 -13.14 -3.39
N GLU A 160 -41.97 -13.48 -2.41
CA GLU A 160 -42.72 -14.73 -2.43
C GLU A 160 -44.18 -14.35 -2.75
N TYR A 161 -44.60 -14.64 -3.98
CA TYR A 161 -46.00 -14.63 -4.41
C TYR A 161 -46.68 -15.92 -3.96
#